data_AF-A0A3B0SQP3-F1
#
_entry.id   AF-A0A3B0SQP3-F1
#
_cell.length_a   1.000
_cell.length_b   1.000
_cell.length_c   1.000
_cell.angle_alpha   90.00
_cell.angle_beta   90.00
_cell.angle_gamma   90.00
#
_symmetry.space_group_name_H-M   'P 1'
#
loop_
_entity.id
_entity.type
_entity.pdbx_description
1 polymer ?
#
loop_
_entity_poly.entity_id
_entity_poly.type
_entity_poly.pdbx_seq_one_letter_code
_entity_poly.pdbx_strand_id
1 'polypeptide(L)'
;MKKFVLAVLTGALVLGVVSPAGASVAGACSGQATIQGVTYTPANDTPSNPIILPNRNGVTIPYEGTVGFSNKNFSGEIGVTIAGVNVKIDDWKGVNDDDIRETKGDYALDDFYSQVDSMVPGGRVPGLWRLWVQNSADGGSCSAFAMVKIEGNPLSTPAGALTLILTLIAAGLLTRSLWVKVREGMVKQRIVLGVITGLVLGLGIGLLMFMYGLRTLDRTVLIYLPLFLAAIGLALARWGPMGRPLNM
;
A
#
# COMPACT_ATOMS: atom_id res chain seq x y z
N MET A 1 24.65 0.46 -12.78
CA MET A 1 24.95 -0.18 -11.48
C MET A 1 23.90 0.14 -10.42
N LYS A 2 23.55 1.40 -10.10
CA LYS A 2 22.47 1.73 -9.13
C LYS A 2 21.09 1.07 -9.39
N LYS A 3 20.74 0.81 -10.65
CA LYS A 3 19.45 0.22 -11.06
C LYS A 3 19.35 -1.31 -10.90
N PHE A 4 20.49 -1.99 -10.77
CA PHE A 4 20.53 -3.44 -10.50
C PHE A 4 20.15 -3.76 -9.05
N VAL A 5 20.23 -2.76 -8.19
CA VAL A 5 20.31 -2.91 -6.73
C VAL A 5 18.90 -2.89 -6.12
N LEU A 6 17.95 -2.18 -6.74
CA LEU A 6 16.52 -2.22 -6.36
C LEU A 6 15.89 -3.57 -6.75
N ALA A 7 16.35 -4.14 -7.87
CA ALA A 7 15.98 -5.46 -8.35
C ALA A 7 16.33 -6.56 -7.37
N VAL A 8 17.43 -6.43 -6.62
CA VAL A 8 17.84 -7.46 -5.65
C VAL A 8 17.36 -7.16 -4.23
N LEU A 9 16.96 -5.92 -3.92
CA LEU A 9 16.23 -5.67 -2.67
C LEU A 9 14.84 -6.32 -2.64
N THR A 10 14.22 -6.50 -3.82
CA THR A 10 12.93 -7.18 -3.97
C THR A 10 13.02 -8.56 -4.60
N GLY A 11 14.00 -8.79 -5.49
CA GLY A 11 14.45 -10.09 -6.00
C GLY A 11 15.47 -10.79 -5.10
N ALA A 12 15.62 -10.28 -3.87
CA ALA A 12 16.06 -11.01 -2.71
C ALA A 12 15.09 -12.18 -2.54
N LEU A 13 14.07 -12.22 -1.71
CA LEU A 13 13.08 -13.32 -1.62
C LEU A 13 13.24 -14.65 -2.44
N VAL A 14 13.55 -15.81 -1.77
CA VAL A 14 12.91 -17.17 -1.91
C VAL A 14 13.69 -18.39 -1.45
N LEU A 15 13.00 -19.36 -0.86
CA LEU A 15 13.39 -20.77 -0.82
C LEU A 15 12.27 -21.60 -1.42
N GLY A 16 12.67 -22.65 -2.14
CA GLY A 16 11.75 -23.68 -2.60
C GLY A 16 11.12 -24.48 -1.46
N VAL A 17 9.96 -25.05 -1.79
CA VAL A 17 9.26 -26.17 -1.13
C VAL A 17 8.86 -26.01 0.34
N VAL A 18 7.80 -25.24 0.58
CA VAL A 18 6.44 -25.70 0.93
C VAL A 18 5.63 -24.44 1.21
N SER A 19 4.62 -24.13 0.40
CA SER A 19 3.81 -22.91 0.57
C SER A 19 3.08 -22.90 1.91
N PRO A 20 3.43 -22.02 2.88
CA PRO A 20 2.44 -21.56 3.83
C PRO A 20 1.52 -20.60 3.07
N ALA A 21 0.22 -20.67 3.30
CA ALA A 21 -0.74 -19.75 2.71
C ALA A 21 -0.34 -18.29 3.00
N GLY A 22 0.22 -17.60 2.02
CA GLY A 22 0.71 -16.23 2.17
C GLY A 22 1.84 -15.86 1.21
N ALA A 23 2.74 -16.80 0.91
CA ALA A 23 3.88 -16.55 0.04
C ALA A 23 3.66 -16.90 -1.42
N SER A 24 3.39 -15.87 -2.24
CA SER A 24 3.37 -16.02 -3.70
C SER A 24 4.65 -15.45 -4.29
N VAL A 25 5.75 -16.18 -4.14
CA VAL A 25 6.79 -16.10 -5.17
C VAL A 25 6.54 -17.21 -6.17
N ALA A 26 6.37 -16.81 -7.42
CA ALA A 26 6.26 -17.71 -8.55
C ALA A 26 7.61 -17.72 -9.30
N GLY A 27 8.14 -18.90 -9.56
CA GLY A 27 9.40 -19.09 -10.29
C GLY A 27 10.60 -19.44 -9.40
N ALA A 28 11.75 -19.73 -10.02
CA ALA A 28 12.97 -20.14 -9.35
C ALA A 28 13.87 -18.92 -9.05
N CYS A 29 13.45 -18.04 -8.15
CA CYS A 29 14.29 -16.96 -7.60
C CYS A 29 14.56 -17.25 -6.11
N SER A 30 15.51 -16.55 -5.47
CA SER A 30 15.80 -16.66 -4.04
C SER A 30 16.53 -15.45 -3.48
N GLY A 31 16.51 -15.24 -2.15
CA GLY A 31 17.25 -14.17 -1.49
C GLY A 31 16.60 -13.50 -0.28
N GLN A 32 17.28 -12.47 0.21
CA GLN A 32 17.08 -11.84 1.50
C GLN A 32 17.65 -10.42 1.56
N ALA A 33 17.14 -9.60 2.48
CA ALA A 33 17.67 -8.27 2.75
C ALA A 33 17.80 -8.05 4.26
N THR A 34 18.85 -7.38 4.72
CA THR A 34 19.02 -7.10 6.15
C THR A 34 18.86 -5.61 6.42
N ILE A 35 17.83 -5.24 7.18
CA ILE A 35 17.52 -3.85 7.51
C ILE A 35 17.64 -3.70 9.03
N GLN A 36 18.50 -2.78 9.48
CA GLN A 36 18.76 -2.53 10.91
C GLN A 36 19.07 -3.80 11.72
N GLY A 37 19.79 -4.76 11.13
CA GLY A 37 20.16 -6.02 11.77
C GLY A 37 19.08 -7.10 11.76
N VAL A 38 17.91 -6.84 11.16
CA VAL A 38 16.86 -7.85 10.95
C VAL A 38 16.91 -8.34 9.51
N THR A 39 17.06 -9.65 9.33
CA THR A 39 17.03 -10.29 8.01
C THR A 39 15.59 -10.60 7.61
N TYR A 40 15.17 -10.04 6.49
CA TYR A 40 13.88 -10.25 5.87
C TYR A 40 14.01 -11.25 4.72
N THR A 41 13.04 -12.15 4.67
CA THR A 41 12.94 -13.24 3.71
C THR A 41 11.53 -13.22 3.09
N PRO A 42 11.18 -14.11 2.15
CA PRO A 42 9.81 -14.16 1.60
C PRO A 42 8.75 -14.47 2.62
N ALA A 43 9.10 -15.00 3.79
CA ALA A 43 8.13 -15.18 4.87
C ALA A 43 7.59 -13.84 5.43
N ASN A 44 8.19 -12.70 5.04
CA ASN A 44 7.81 -11.36 5.47
C ASN A 44 6.87 -10.65 4.47
N ASP A 45 5.82 -11.33 4.04
CA ASP A 45 4.90 -10.89 2.98
C ASP A 45 3.43 -10.82 3.44
N THR A 46 3.21 -10.87 4.75
CA THR A 46 1.87 -10.75 5.32
C THR A 46 1.70 -9.38 5.99
N PRO A 47 0.47 -8.85 6.08
CA PRO A 47 0.18 -7.64 6.85
C PRO A 47 0.64 -7.71 8.31
N SER A 48 0.64 -8.92 8.90
CA SER A 48 1.05 -9.17 10.29
C SER A 48 2.57 -9.34 10.46
N ASN A 49 3.31 -9.59 9.38
CA ASN A 49 4.76 -9.73 9.39
C ASN A 49 5.39 -9.00 8.18
N PRO A 50 5.25 -7.67 8.08
CA PRO A 50 5.79 -6.93 6.95
C PRO A 50 7.29 -6.66 7.09
N ILE A 51 7.94 -6.34 5.96
CA ILE A 51 9.27 -5.75 5.93
C ILE A 51 9.19 -4.31 6.44
N ILE A 52 9.92 -3.98 7.51
CA ILE A 52 9.89 -2.65 8.12
C ILE A 52 10.99 -1.78 7.51
N LEU A 53 10.59 -0.69 6.84
CA LEU A 53 11.51 0.30 6.28
C LEU A 53 11.58 1.54 7.17
N PRO A 54 12.79 1.92 7.62
CA PRO A 54 12.95 3.11 8.45
C PRO A 54 12.79 4.38 7.61
N ASN A 55 11.89 5.26 8.06
CA ASN A 55 11.62 6.52 7.38
C ASN A 55 12.64 7.60 7.76
N ARG A 56 13.88 7.40 7.34
CA ARG A 56 15.00 8.34 7.50
C ARG A 56 15.98 8.18 6.35
N ASN A 57 16.71 9.24 6.07
CA ASN A 57 17.69 9.24 4.99
C ASN A 57 19.01 8.58 5.42
N GLY A 58 19.85 8.23 4.45
CA GLY A 58 21.19 7.68 4.68
C GLY A 58 21.20 6.23 5.15
N VAL A 59 20.11 5.50 4.91
CA VAL A 59 20.03 4.06 5.21
C VAL A 59 20.43 3.27 3.98
N THR A 60 21.39 2.35 4.17
CA THR A 60 21.81 1.39 3.16
C THR A 60 21.35 0.00 3.56
N ILE A 61 20.74 -0.72 2.63
CA ILE A 61 20.19 -2.06 2.85
C ILE A 61 21.06 -3.08 2.09
N PRO A 62 21.85 -3.89 2.80
CA PRO A 62 22.51 -5.03 2.19
C PRO A 62 21.48 -6.07 1.75
N TYR A 63 21.69 -6.63 0.57
CA TYR A 63 20.85 -7.67 -0.01
C TYR A 63 21.69 -8.81 -0.59
N GLU A 64 21.00 -9.92 -0.81
CA GLU A 64 21.48 -11.06 -1.59
C GLU A 64 20.30 -11.64 -2.37
N GLY A 65 20.52 -12.02 -3.63
CA GLY A 65 19.52 -12.70 -4.43
C GLY A 65 20.14 -13.68 -5.42
N THR A 66 19.40 -14.73 -5.78
CA THR A 66 19.79 -15.71 -6.79
C THR A 66 18.64 -16.11 -7.72
N VAL A 67 18.98 -16.64 -8.88
CA VAL A 67 18.02 -17.21 -9.84
C VAL A 67 18.44 -18.64 -10.24
N GLY A 68 17.46 -19.54 -10.30
CA GLY A 68 17.63 -20.94 -10.67
C GLY A 68 17.59 -21.22 -12.18
N PHE A 69 17.61 -20.17 -13.00
CA PHE A 69 17.57 -20.23 -14.46
C PHE A 69 18.67 -19.38 -15.09
N SER A 70 18.91 -19.57 -16.39
CA SER A 70 19.84 -18.73 -17.16
C SER A 70 19.42 -17.27 -17.08
N ASN A 71 20.28 -16.43 -16.55
CA ASN A 71 20.09 -15.00 -16.32
C ASN A 71 20.70 -14.14 -17.44
N LYS A 72 20.98 -14.73 -18.60
CA LYS A 72 21.33 -13.99 -19.81
C LYS A 72 20.16 -13.10 -20.24
N ASN A 73 20.46 -11.89 -20.71
CA ASN A 73 19.49 -10.89 -21.17
C ASN A 73 18.30 -10.71 -20.22
N PHE A 74 18.56 -10.14 -19.05
CA PHE A 74 17.54 -9.98 -18.03
C PHE A 74 16.84 -8.61 -18.14
N SER A 75 15.59 -8.60 -17.73
CA SER A 75 14.80 -7.39 -17.51
C SER A 75 13.86 -7.62 -16.34
N GLY A 76 13.51 -6.54 -15.64
CA GLY A 76 12.55 -6.63 -14.56
C GLY A 76 12.03 -5.27 -14.17
N GLU A 77 11.02 -5.31 -13.32
CA GLU A 77 10.30 -4.14 -12.87
C GLU A 77 9.78 -4.34 -11.45
N ILE A 78 9.64 -3.22 -10.75
CA ILE A 78 9.13 -3.15 -9.39
C ILE A 78 8.07 -2.06 -9.32
N GLY A 79 7.05 -2.29 -8.50
CA GLY A 79 6.06 -1.26 -8.23
C GLY A 79 5.30 -1.47 -6.93
N VAL A 80 4.34 -0.58 -6.70
CA VAL A 80 3.36 -0.66 -5.61
C VAL A 80 2.00 -1.04 -6.15
N THR A 81 1.20 -1.75 -5.35
CA THR A 81 -0.20 -2.02 -5.65
C THR A 81 -1.09 -1.05 -4.86
N ILE A 82 -1.87 -0.22 -5.55
CA ILE A 82 -2.82 0.74 -4.98
C ILE A 82 -4.20 0.48 -5.58
N ALA A 83 -5.22 0.27 -4.75
CA ALA A 83 -6.59 -0.11 -5.14
C ALA A 83 -6.67 -1.38 -6.03
N GLY A 84 -5.66 -2.25 -5.95
CA GLY A 84 -5.54 -3.40 -6.85
C GLY A 84 -5.01 -3.07 -8.25
N VAL A 85 -4.47 -1.87 -8.45
CA VAL A 85 -3.73 -1.45 -9.65
C VAL A 85 -2.24 -1.43 -9.34
N ASN A 86 -1.44 -2.02 -10.21
CA ASN A 86 0.02 -2.01 -10.11
C ASN A 86 0.58 -0.73 -10.73
N VAL A 87 1.18 0.12 -9.91
CA VAL A 87 1.89 1.33 -10.33
C VAL A 87 3.37 1.01 -10.33
N LYS A 88 3.98 1.02 -11.53
CA LYS A 88 5.42 0.79 -11.70
C LYS A 88 6.20 1.94 -11.08
N ILE A 89 7.23 1.61 -10.30
CA ILE A 89 8.15 2.56 -9.65
C ILE A 89 9.49 2.59 -10.39
N ASP A 90 9.99 1.44 -10.82
CA ASP A 90 11.26 1.35 -11.54
C ASP A 90 11.30 0.13 -12.46
N ASP A 91 12.22 0.14 -13.41
CA ASP A 91 12.56 -0.99 -14.26
C ASP A 91 14.06 -1.06 -14.59
N TRP A 92 14.54 -2.28 -14.82
CA TRP A 92 15.92 -2.56 -15.17
C TRP A 92 15.98 -3.53 -16.34
N LYS A 93 17.06 -3.41 -17.13
CA LYS A 93 17.39 -4.30 -18.24
C LYS A 93 18.91 -4.39 -18.37
N GLY A 94 19.42 -5.53 -18.81
CA GLY A 94 20.83 -5.67 -19.13
C GLY A 94 21.20 -7.02 -19.73
N VAL A 95 22.45 -7.10 -20.18
CA VAL A 95 23.07 -8.30 -20.72
C VAL A 95 24.02 -8.85 -19.67
N ASN A 96 24.04 -10.17 -19.53
CA ASN A 96 24.83 -10.92 -18.57
C ASN A 96 25.45 -12.11 -19.29
N ASP A 97 26.49 -11.84 -20.07
CA ASP A 97 27.11 -12.84 -20.96
C ASP A 97 27.68 -14.04 -20.17
N ASP A 98 28.16 -13.75 -18.97
CA ASP A 98 28.73 -14.71 -18.01
C ASP A 98 27.67 -15.54 -17.27
N ASP A 99 26.38 -15.27 -17.50
CA ASP A 99 25.27 -15.95 -16.84
C ASP A 99 25.42 -15.97 -15.30
N ILE A 100 25.77 -14.81 -14.73
CA ILE A 100 25.84 -14.63 -13.27
C ILE A 100 24.42 -14.76 -12.69
N ARG A 101 24.23 -15.73 -11.81
CA ARG A 101 22.93 -16.07 -11.21
C ARG A 101 22.77 -15.68 -9.76
N GLU A 102 23.82 -15.15 -9.13
CA GLU A 102 23.81 -14.66 -7.75
C GLU A 102 24.30 -13.22 -7.74
N THR A 103 23.69 -12.38 -6.91
CA THR A 103 24.14 -11.00 -6.72
C THR A 103 23.99 -10.59 -5.27
N LYS A 104 25.01 -9.88 -4.78
CA LYS A 104 25.08 -9.26 -3.46
C LYS A 104 25.43 -7.80 -3.63
N GLY A 105 24.89 -6.96 -2.76
CA GLY A 105 25.21 -5.54 -2.79
C GLY A 105 24.43 -4.75 -1.77
N ASP A 106 24.48 -3.44 -1.94
CA ASP A 106 23.98 -2.45 -1.00
C ASP A 106 23.06 -1.47 -1.70
N TYR A 107 21.83 -1.33 -1.21
CA TYR A 107 20.85 -0.39 -1.73
C TYR A 107 20.66 0.83 -0.84
N ALA A 108 20.89 2.02 -1.39
CA ALA A 108 20.55 3.26 -0.71
C ALA A 108 19.02 3.44 -0.69
N LEU A 109 18.40 3.32 0.48
CA LEU A 109 16.96 3.48 0.65
C LEU A 109 16.45 4.86 0.18
N ASP A 110 17.32 5.87 0.19
CA ASP A 110 17.07 7.20 -0.35
C ASP A 110 16.71 7.18 -1.83
N ASP A 111 17.29 6.26 -2.61
CA ASP A 111 16.96 6.10 -4.03
C ASP A 111 15.50 5.64 -4.18
N PHE A 112 15.04 4.69 -3.34
CA PHE A 112 13.66 4.22 -3.34
C PHE A 112 12.70 5.34 -2.94
N TYR A 113 13.02 6.09 -1.88
CA TYR A 113 12.19 7.20 -1.44
C TYR A 113 12.10 8.31 -2.49
N SER A 114 13.17 8.61 -3.22
CA SER A 114 13.12 9.59 -4.32
C SER A 114 12.17 9.18 -5.45
N GLN A 115 12.09 7.88 -5.75
CA GLN A 115 11.18 7.34 -6.75
C GLN A 115 9.73 7.35 -6.24
N VAL A 116 9.49 6.95 -5.00
CA VAL A 116 8.16 7.02 -4.37
C VAL A 116 7.68 8.47 -4.28
N ASP A 117 8.54 9.40 -3.86
CA ASP A 117 8.21 10.81 -3.70
C ASP A 117 7.86 11.49 -5.02
N SER A 118 8.47 11.05 -6.13
CA SER A 118 8.20 11.60 -7.46
C SER A 118 6.98 10.97 -8.14
N MET A 119 6.63 9.72 -7.81
CA MET A 119 5.54 9.00 -8.48
C MET A 119 4.23 8.95 -7.69
N VAL A 120 4.29 9.03 -6.37
CA VAL A 120 3.11 8.91 -5.51
C VAL A 120 2.71 10.28 -4.95
N PRO A 121 1.48 10.77 -5.23
CA PRO A 121 0.97 11.99 -4.62
C PRO A 121 1.01 11.93 -3.09
N GLY A 122 1.69 12.89 -2.46
CA GLY A 122 1.90 12.94 -1.01
C GLY A 122 3.19 12.27 -0.52
N GLY A 123 3.97 11.68 -1.44
CA GLY A 123 5.29 11.12 -1.21
C GLY A 123 5.34 9.90 -0.29
N ARG A 124 6.41 9.78 0.50
CA ARG A 124 6.67 8.70 1.46
C ARG A 124 5.72 8.75 2.66
N VAL A 125 4.47 8.37 2.42
CA VAL A 125 3.46 8.26 3.47
C VAL A 125 3.77 7.03 4.34
N PRO A 126 3.92 7.18 5.67
CA PRO A 126 3.99 6.06 6.59
C PRO A 126 2.77 5.17 6.41
N GLY A 127 2.96 3.86 6.40
CA GLY A 127 1.86 2.93 6.16
C GLY A 127 2.30 1.58 5.65
N LEU A 128 1.31 0.70 5.47
CA LEU A 128 1.51 -0.66 4.97
C LEU A 128 1.27 -0.72 3.46
N TRP A 129 2.35 -0.85 2.71
CA TRP A 129 2.40 -0.93 1.26
C TRP A 129 2.47 -2.38 0.80
N ARG A 130 1.88 -2.65 -0.36
CA ARG A 130 2.10 -3.89 -1.09
C ARG A 130 3.01 -3.60 -2.27
N LEU A 131 4.20 -4.20 -2.28
CA LEU A 131 5.11 -4.18 -3.41
C LEU A 131 4.90 -5.41 -4.28
N TRP A 132 5.16 -5.24 -5.56
CA TRP A 132 5.23 -6.31 -6.53
C TRP A 132 6.53 -6.17 -7.32
N VAL A 133 7.08 -7.31 -7.73
CA VAL A 133 8.30 -7.38 -8.51
C VAL A 133 8.18 -8.47 -9.56
N GLN A 134 8.74 -8.22 -10.73
CA GLN A 134 8.88 -9.20 -11.79
C GLN A 134 10.30 -9.16 -12.34
N ASN A 135 10.86 -10.32 -12.62
CA ASN A 135 12.13 -10.46 -13.31
C ASN A 135 12.01 -11.54 -14.37
N SER A 136 12.56 -11.29 -15.55
CA SER A 136 12.54 -12.16 -16.72
C SER A 136 13.92 -12.18 -17.35
N ALA A 137 14.39 -13.36 -17.73
CA ALA A 137 15.63 -13.58 -18.46
C ALA A 137 15.44 -14.72 -19.48
N ASP A 138 16.46 -14.99 -20.30
CA ASP A 138 16.39 -16.02 -21.36
C ASP A 138 16.00 -17.40 -20.83
N GLY A 139 16.42 -17.74 -19.60
CA GLY A 139 16.15 -19.04 -18.99
C GLY A 139 14.81 -19.15 -18.26
N GLY A 140 14.09 -18.05 -18.04
CA GLY A 140 12.86 -18.08 -17.25
C GLY A 140 12.45 -16.74 -16.66
N SER A 141 11.38 -16.76 -15.86
CA SER A 141 10.89 -15.58 -15.15
C SER A 141 10.51 -15.94 -13.72
N CYS A 142 10.48 -14.91 -12.87
CA CYS A 142 9.93 -14.98 -11.54
C CYS A 142 9.19 -13.69 -11.18
N SER A 143 8.25 -13.82 -10.25
CA SER A 143 7.50 -12.70 -9.72
C SER A 143 7.22 -12.90 -8.24
N ALA A 144 7.25 -11.82 -7.48
CA ALA A 144 7.00 -11.86 -6.05
C ALA A 144 6.19 -10.66 -5.61
N PHE A 145 5.57 -10.78 -4.43
CA PHE A 145 4.98 -9.67 -3.71
C PHE A 145 5.59 -9.60 -2.32
N ALA A 146 5.70 -8.39 -1.79
CA ALA A 146 6.16 -8.16 -0.43
C ALA A 146 5.27 -7.12 0.25
N MET A 147 5.09 -7.27 1.56
CA MET A 147 4.37 -6.30 2.37
C MET A 147 5.40 -5.44 3.08
N VAL A 148 5.34 -4.13 2.86
CA VAL A 148 6.35 -3.20 3.32
C VAL A 148 5.71 -2.13 4.19
N LYS A 149 6.16 -2.01 5.44
CA LYS A 149 5.71 -0.97 6.35
C LYS A 149 6.75 0.14 6.42
N ILE A 150 6.40 1.32 5.91
CA ILE A 150 7.21 2.53 6.10
C ILE A 150 6.91 3.08 7.51
N GLU A 151 7.93 3.22 8.33
CA GLU A 151 7.79 3.74 9.69
C GLU A 151 7.43 5.23 9.73
N GLY A 152 6.93 5.68 10.87
CA GLY A 152 6.66 7.08 11.14
C GLY A 152 5.27 7.32 11.72
N ASN A 153 5.04 8.55 12.14
CA ASN A 153 3.74 8.98 12.62
C ASN A 153 2.92 9.52 11.43
N PRO A 154 1.77 8.93 11.09
CA PRO A 154 0.88 9.48 10.06
C PRO A 154 0.58 10.96 10.25
N LEU A 155 0.40 11.39 11.51
CA LEU A 155 0.04 12.75 11.86
C LEU A 155 1.19 13.75 11.73
N SER A 156 2.44 13.28 11.61
CA SER A 156 3.56 14.18 11.29
C SER A 156 3.64 14.50 9.80
N THR A 157 2.81 13.87 8.97
CA THR A 157 2.71 14.20 7.54
C THR A 157 1.51 15.12 7.28
N PRO A 158 1.63 16.09 6.35
CA PRO A 158 0.49 16.93 5.96
C PRO A 158 -0.71 16.09 5.47
N ALA A 159 -0.44 15.02 4.73
CA ALA A 159 -1.47 14.11 4.22
C ALA A 159 -2.23 13.41 5.35
N GLY A 160 -1.53 12.87 6.36
CA GLY A 160 -2.18 12.19 7.48
C GLY A 160 -2.94 13.14 8.41
N ALA A 161 -2.39 14.33 8.68
CA ALA A 161 -3.09 15.35 9.45
C ALA A 161 -4.38 15.82 8.76
N LEU A 162 -4.32 16.11 7.45
CA LEU A 162 -5.48 16.49 6.65
C LEU A 162 -6.53 15.38 6.59
N THR A 163 -6.09 14.13 6.40
CA THR A 163 -6.99 12.97 6.40
C THR A 163 -7.74 12.86 7.73
N LEU A 164 -7.04 12.99 8.87
CA LEU A 164 -7.69 12.95 10.18
C LEU A 164 -8.71 14.08 10.34
N ILE A 165 -8.33 15.32 10.01
CA ILE A 165 -9.23 16.48 10.11
C ILE A 165 -10.50 16.28 9.29
N LEU A 166 -10.36 15.87 8.01
CA LEU A 166 -11.51 15.61 7.14
C LEU A 166 -12.38 14.46 7.66
N THR A 167 -11.78 13.41 8.21
CA THR A 167 -12.48 12.29 8.83
C THR A 167 -13.32 12.76 10.01
N LEU A 168 -12.73 13.60 10.88
CA LEU A 168 -13.42 14.15 12.06
C LEU A 168 -14.53 15.13 11.67
N ILE A 169 -14.32 15.98 10.67
CA ILE A 169 -15.36 16.86 10.13
C ILE A 169 -16.51 16.03 9.57
N ALA A 170 -16.21 14.98 8.79
CA ALA A 170 -17.23 14.10 8.25
C ALA A 170 -18.01 13.39 9.37
N ALA A 171 -17.32 12.85 10.38
CA ALA A 171 -17.96 12.26 11.55
C ALA A 171 -18.87 13.29 12.27
N GLY A 172 -18.39 14.52 12.47
CA GLY A 172 -19.15 15.61 13.09
C GLY A 172 -20.37 16.05 12.27
N LEU A 173 -20.27 16.09 10.95
CA LEU A 173 -21.39 16.41 10.06
C LEU A 173 -22.44 15.27 10.06
N LEU A 174 -22.00 14.02 10.06
CA LEU A 174 -22.90 12.87 10.21
C LEU A 174 -23.62 12.91 11.56
N THR A 175 -22.90 13.15 12.67
CA THR A 175 -23.55 13.25 13.98
C THR A 175 -24.48 14.44 14.04
N ARG A 176 -24.08 15.64 13.63
CA ARG A 176 -24.97 16.81 13.59
C ARG A 176 -26.21 16.56 12.74
N SER A 177 -26.08 15.83 11.63
CA SER A 177 -27.22 15.47 10.79
C SER A 177 -28.28 14.65 11.55
N LEU A 178 -27.86 13.83 12.52
CA LEU A 178 -28.76 13.05 13.39
C LEU A 178 -29.57 13.93 14.36
N TRP A 179 -29.06 15.09 14.78
CA TRP A 179 -29.63 15.90 15.86
C TRP A 179 -30.47 17.11 15.38
N VAL A 180 -30.30 17.55 14.13
CA VAL A 180 -31.03 18.72 13.62
C VAL A 180 -32.43 18.31 13.15
N LYS A 181 -33.47 18.90 13.74
CA LYS A 181 -34.87 18.78 13.25
C LYS A 181 -35.00 19.39 11.85
N VAL A 182 -35.71 18.71 10.94
CA VAL A 182 -35.84 19.11 9.53
C VAL A 182 -36.97 20.12 9.38
N ARG A 183 -36.72 21.23 8.69
CA ARG A 183 -37.78 22.07 8.11
C ARG A 183 -38.24 21.44 6.79
N GLU A 184 -39.55 21.36 6.56
CA GLU A 184 -40.12 20.78 5.34
C GLU A 184 -39.43 21.34 4.07
N GLY A 185 -39.05 20.46 3.15
CA GLY A 185 -38.37 20.81 1.88
C GLY A 185 -36.88 20.46 1.78
N MET A 186 -36.16 20.24 2.89
CA MET A 186 -34.70 19.97 2.86
C MET A 186 -34.30 18.49 2.68
N VAL A 187 -35.23 17.60 2.31
CA VAL A 187 -35.00 16.15 2.25
C VAL A 187 -33.93 15.76 1.21
N LYS A 188 -33.96 16.37 0.01
CA LYS A 188 -32.97 16.08 -1.05
C LYS A 188 -31.55 16.46 -0.63
N GLN A 189 -31.38 17.64 -0.02
CA GLN A 189 -30.08 18.14 0.43
C GLN A 189 -29.48 17.27 1.54
N ARG A 190 -30.32 16.71 2.42
CA ARG A 190 -29.91 15.76 3.47
C ARG A 190 -29.40 14.45 2.93
N ILE A 191 -30.08 13.87 1.95
CA ILE A 191 -29.66 12.62 1.31
C ILE A 191 -28.28 12.82 0.67
N VAL A 192 -28.11 13.90 -0.10
CA VAL A 192 -26.82 14.23 -0.73
C VAL A 192 -25.73 14.42 0.32
N LEU A 193 -26.00 15.18 1.38
CA LEU A 193 -25.04 15.40 2.45
C LEU A 193 -24.68 14.10 3.18
N GLY A 194 -25.66 13.25 3.51
CA GLY A 194 -25.42 11.97 4.19
C GLY A 194 -24.53 11.03 3.37
N VAL A 195 -24.79 10.92 2.06
CA VAL A 195 -23.99 10.13 1.13
C VAL A 195 -22.56 10.66 1.02
N ILE A 196 -22.38 11.96 0.77
CA ILE A 196 -21.05 12.59 0.66
C ILE A 196 -20.28 12.40 1.97
N THR A 197 -20.92 12.64 3.10
CA THR A 197 -20.26 12.54 4.39
C THR A 197 -19.87 11.10 4.72
N GLY A 198 -20.73 10.13 4.36
CA GLY A 198 -20.39 8.70 4.46
C GLY A 198 -19.21 8.30 3.58
N LEU A 199 -19.16 8.77 2.33
CA LEU A 199 -18.02 8.55 1.42
C LEU A 199 -16.72 9.11 2.00
N VAL A 200 -16.73 10.38 2.42
CA VAL A 200 -15.54 11.04 2.97
C VAL A 200 -15.09 10.36 4.26
N LEU A 201 -16.03 9.99 5.14
CA LEU A 201 -15.71 9.27 6.37
C LEU A 201 -15.08 7.91 6.06
N GLY A 202 -15.62 7.15 5.11
CA GLY A 202 -15.11 5.81 4.79
C GLY A 202 -13.75 5.86 4.12
N LEU A 203 -13.55 6.84 3.23
CA LEU A 203 -12.24 7.09 2.62
C LEU A 203 -11.22 7.50 3.69
N GLY A 204 -11.59 8.42 4.57
CA GLY A 204 -10.75 8.90 5.66
C GLY A 204 -10.33 7.78 6.62
N ILE A 205 -11.28 6.95 7.06
CA ILE A 205 -10.99 5.77 7.89
C ILE A 205 -10.07 4.81 7.14
N GLY A 206 -10.36 4.54 5.86
CA GLY A 206 -9.53 3.63 5.07
C GLY A 206 -8.09 4.10 4.92
N LEU A 207 -7.89 5.39 4.65
CA LEU A 207 -6.57 6.01 4.60
C LEU A 207 -5.86 5.96 5.97
N LEU A 208 -6.57 6.21 7.07
CA LEU A 208 -6.00 6.07 8.42
C LEU A 208 -5.59 4.62 8.70
N MET A 209 -6.41 3.63 8.37
CA MET A 209 -6.06 2.21 8.51
C MET A 209 -4.78 1.87 7.73
N PHE A 210 -4.63 2.43 6.53
CA PHE A 210 -3.41 2.30 5.75
C PHE A 210 -2.21 2.94 6.43
N MET A 211 -2.33 4.20 6.85
CA MET A 211 -1.20 4.93 7.41
C MET A 211 -0.71 4.39 8.75
N TYR A 212 -1.63 3.87 9.57
CA TYR A 212 -1.27 3.16 10.81
C TYR A 212 -0.80 1.72 10.57
N GLY A 213 -0.81 1.25 9.32
CA GLY A 213 -0.33 -0.07 8.92
C GLY A 213 -1.25 -1.22 9.33
N LEU A 214 -2.55 -0.96 9.49
CA LEU A 214 -3.56 -1.97 9.83
C LEU A 214 -4.03 -2.76 8.60
N ARG A 215 -4.07 -2.10 7.43
CA ARG A 215 -4.49 -2.67 6.15
C ARG A 215 -3.72 -2.01 5.00
N THR A 216 -3.67 -2.68 3.85
CA THR A 216 -3.20 -2.06 2.60
C THR A 216 -4.32 -1.24 1.95
N LEU A 217 -3.95 -0.38 1.00
CA LEU A 217 -4.90 0.29 0.10
C LEU A 217 -5.45 -0.67 -0.95
N ASP A 218 -6.15 -1.72 -0.54
CA ASP A 218 -6.84 -2.63 -1.45
C ASP A 218 -8.23 -2.09 -1.86
N ARG A 219 -8.94 -2.82 -2.72
CA ARG A 219 -10.31 -2.44 -3.13
C ARG A 219 -11.27 -2.39 -1.95
N THR A 220 -11.06 -3.21 -0.93
CA THR A 220 -11.89 -3.24 0.27
C THR A 220 -11.83 -1.91 1.00
N VAL A 221 -10.61 -1.42 1.23
CA VAL A 221 -10.37 -0.18 1.97
C VAL A 221 -10.70 1.05 1.15
N LEU A 222 -10.30 1.09 -0.13
CA LEU A 222 -10.47 2.29 -0.97
C LEU A 222 -11.82 2.42 -1.66
N ILE A 223 -12.57 1.33 -1.84
CA ILE A 223 -13.83 1.35 -2.60
C ILE A 223 -14.99 0.87 -1.71
N TYR A 224 -14.89 -0.34 -1.16
CA TYR A 224 -16.03 -0.93 -0.46
C TYR A 224 -16.35 -0.25 0.87
N LEU A 225 -15.33 0.14 1.64
CA LEU A 225 -15.54 0.86 2.90
C LEU A 225 -16.22 2.25 2.70
N PRO A 226 -15.75 3.12 1.77
CA PRO A 226 -16.48 4.35 1.43
C PRO A 226 -17.91 4.10 1.00
N LEU A 227 -18.16 3.13 0.11
CA LEU A 227 -19.51 2.82 -0.37
C LEU A 227 -20.41 2.30 0.75
N PHE A 228 -19.88 1.46 1.64
CA PHE A 228 -20.59 0.96 2.80
C PHE A 228 -21.01 2.11 3.74
N LEU A 229 -20.08 3.02 4.07
CA LEU A 229 -20.42 4.17 4.92
C LEU A 229 -21.33 5.19 4.22
N ALA A 230 -21.25 5.31 2.89
CA ALA A 230 -22.20 6.07 2.10
C ALA A 230 -23.62 5.50 2.18
N ALA A 231 -23.76 4.17 2.13
CA ALA A 231 -25.04 3.48 2.30
C ALA A 231 -25.59 3.67 3.72
N ILE A 232 -24.74 3.64 4.75
CA ILE A 232 -25.14 4.00 6.12
C ILE A 232 -25.61 5.46 6.19
N GLY A 233 -24.86 6.39 5.59
CA GLY A 233 -25.23 7.80 5.52
C GLY A 233 -26.59 8.01 4.84
N LEU A 234 -26.87 7.29 3.76
CA LEU A 234 -28.17 7.27 3.08
C LEU A 234 -29.28 6.70 3.97
N ALA A 235 -29.05 5.56 4.61
CA ALA A 235 -30.01 4.90 5.49
C ALA A 235 -30.38 5.80 6.68
N LEU A 236 -29.38 6.44 7.29
CA LEU A 236 -29.59 7.40 8.38
C LEU A 236 -30.38 8.62 7.90
N ALA A 237 -30.03 9.19 6.74
CA ALA A 237 -30.74 10.34 6.18
C ALA A 237 -32.21 10.02 5.84
N ARG A 238 -32.53 8.77 5.48
CA ARG A 238 -33.88 8.33 5.09
C ARG A 238 -34.74 7.81 6.25
N TRP A 239 -34.16 7.00 7.13
CA TRP A 239 -34.89 6.21 8.13
C TRP A 239 -34.47 6.48 9.58
N GLY A 240 -33.48 7.34 9.81
CA GLY A 240 -33.18 7.78 11.18
C GLY A 240 -34.41 8.41 11.84
N PRO A 241 -34.33 8.75 13.14
CA PRO A 241 -35.41 9.46 13.88
C PRO A 241 -35.91 10.75 13.17
N MET A 242 -35.18 11.17 12.14
CA MET A 242 -35.46 12.18 11.13
C MET A 242 -36.62 11.90 10.16
N GLY A 243 -37.08 10.65 9.98
CA GLY A 243 -38.04 10.26 8.93
C GLY A 243 -39.52 10.34 9.34
N ARG A 244 -39.82 10.59 10.61
CA ARG A 244 -41.20 10.83 11.04
C ARG A 244 -41.49 12.33 10.88
N PRO A 245 -42.35 12.74 9.94
CA PRO A 245 -42.98 14.05 10.07
C PRO A 245 -43.60 14.10 11.47
N LEU A 246 -43.41 15.21 12.18
CA LEU A 246 -44.20 15.47 13.38
C LEU A 246 -45.65 15.52 12.89
N ASN A 247 -46.42 14.47 13.18
CA ASN A 247 -47.87 14.57 13.11
C ASN A 247 -48.23 15.71 14.07
N MET A 248 -48.55 16.88 13.50
CA MET A 248 -49.35 17.90 14.17
C MET A 248 -50.79 17.43 14.19
#